data_AF-A0A2T6SHR7-F1
#
_entry.id   AF-A0A2T6SHR7-F1
#
_cell.length_a   1.000
_cell.length_b   1.000
_cell.length_c   1.000
_cell.angle_alpha   90.00
_cell.angle_beta   90.00
_cell.angle_gamma   90.00
#
_symmetry.space_group_name_H-M   'P 1'
#
loop_
_entity.id
_entity.type
_entity.pdbx_description
1 polymer ?
#
loop_
_entity_poly.entity_id
_entity_poly.type
_entity_poly.pdbx_seq_one_letter_code
_entity_poly.pdbx_strand_id
1 'polypeptide(L)'
;MFLSNMGAIEERLEKAAQEKEKIISQKWQDYAKSQANNLHSFITQLLQDLEEEKKRIKSADMGAIKEQIRAYENLSGNIEMKFREAYEEFILHFINNIRVGLEETLKKAIQTAKVGARKEEEEVTERYTERVKQGGAWGSFKRNFLFWADDDAGYEEVERTRAVIKAGAVLDYLTEMHERCENALNDSADSFNTNFKNVLYAKVLSRMSEIIRDNSLIDKYAFKKSVIAVLDRIEFKEFDYTDKLPGEIGGKTGFLKGDEANAFIQSVENHVRGFEAEAKQDVKGYVQGLSENLGEQDFANGVLSKLQQDMQNLHNQTQNKEQSIAQLDAQIQALKGIQ
;
A
#
# COMPACT_ATOMS: atom_id res chain seq x y z
N MET A 1 -12.36 -125.85 -3.76
CA MET A 1 -13.11 -124.62 -3.40
C MET A 1 -12.08 -123.52 -3.18
N PHE A 2 -12.29 -122.31 -3.73
CA PHE A 2 -11.58 -121.02 -3.43
C PHE A 2 -11.25 -120.12 -4.65
N LEU A 3 -11.86 -120.31 -5.84
CA LEU A 3 -11.66 -119.38 -6.98
C LEU A 3 -12.94 -118.74 -7.55
N SER A 4 -14.14 -119.18 -7.15
CA SER A 4 -15.40 -118.69 -7.75
C SER A 4 -15.82 -117.27 -7.35
N ASN A 5 -15.12 -116.61 -6.42
CA ASN A 5 -15.43 -115.24 -5.97
C ASN A 5 -14.34 -114.20 -6.31
N MET A 6 -13.20 -114.60 -6.88
CA MET A 6 -12.06 -113.69 -7.08
C MET A 6 -12.34 -112.66 -8.19
N GLY A 7 -12.92 -113.10 -9.31
CA GLY A 7 -13.35 -112.18 -10.37
C GLY A 7 -14.45 -111.21 -9.94
N ALA A 8 -15.37 -111.64 -9.07
CA ALA A 8 -16.40 -110.76 -8.51
C ALA A 8 -15.83 -109.73 -7.51
N ILE A 9 -14.73 -110.05 -6.83
CA ILE A 9 -14.02 -109.12 -5.95
C ILE A 9 -13.21 -108.11 -6.78
N GLU A 10 -12.55 -108.58 -7.84
CA GLU A 10 -11.79 -107.74 -8.77
C GLU A 10 -12.69 -106.71 -9.48
N GLU A 11 -13.85 -107.14 -9.97
CA GLU A 11 -14.84 -106.27 -10.61
C GLU A 11 -15.42 -105.22 -9.64
N ARG A 12 -15.55 -105.56 -8.35
CA ARG A 12 -15.97 -104.61 -7.30
C ARG A 12 -14.87 -103.62 -6.94
N LEU A 13 -13.62 -104.05 -6.91
CA LEU A 13 -12.46 -103.18 -6.69
C LEU A 13 -12.29 -102.19 -7.84
N GLU A 14 -12.47 -102.64 -9.08
CA GLU A 14 -12.40 -101.79 -10.27
C GLU A 14 -13.52 -100.73 -10.28
N LYS A 15 -14.76 -101.12 -9.95
CA LYS A 15 -15.87 -100.16 -9.77
C LYS A 15 -15.61 -99.15 -8.65
N ALA A 16 -15.07 -99.60 -7.51
CA ALA A 16 -14.73 -98.70 -6.40
C ALA A 16 -13.60 -97.71 -6.77
N ALA A 17 -12.62 -98.13 -7.56
CA ALA A 17 -11.58 -97.25 -8.08
C ALA A 17 -12.16 -96.17 -9.03
N GLN A 18 -13.04 -96.57 -9.96
CA GLN A 18 -13.72 -95.64 -10.88
C GLN A 18 -14.63 -94.64 -10.13
N GLU A 19 -15.37 -95.09 -9.12
CA GLU A 19 -16.19 -94.21 -8.28
C GLU A 19 -15.34 -93.22 -7.47
N LYS A 20 -14.21 -93.68 -6.91
CA LYS A 20 -13.26 -92.82 -6.20
C LYS A 20 -12.70 -91.72 -7.12
N GLU A 21 -12.34 -92.07 -8.35
CA GLU A 21 -11.82 -91.12 -9.34
C GLU A 21 -12.87 -90.09 -9.76
N LYS A 22 -14.15 -90.51 -9.91
CA LYS A 22 -15.29 -89.59 -10.10
C LYS A 22 -15.49 -88.64 -8.91
N ILE A 23 -15.44 -89.15 -7.68
CA ILE A 23 -15.58 -88.33 -6.46
C ILE A 23 -14.44 -87.31 -6.34
N ILE A 24 -13.20 -87.71 -6.64
CA ILE A 24 -12.05 -86.80 -6.63
C ILE A 24 -12.22 -85.71 -7.69
N SER A 25 -12.62 -86.08 -8.92
CA SER A 25 -12.87 -85.13 -10.01
C SER A 25 -13.99 -84.14 -9.66
N GLN A 26 -15.09 -84.62 -9.09
CA GLN A 26 -16.21 -83.78 -8.66
C GLN A 26 -15.79 -82.81 -7.55
N LYS A 27 -15.05 -83.28 -6.53
CA LYS A 27 -14.52 -82.42 -5.46
C LYS A 27 -13.60 -81.33 -5.98
N TRP A 28 -12.75 -81.63 -6.96
CA TRP A 28 -11.90 -80.64 -7.61
C TRP A 28 -12.70 -79.59 -8.37
N GLN A 29 -13.75 -79.99 -9.11
CA GLN A 29 -14.64 -79.07 -9.80
C GLN A 29 -15.44 -78.20 -8.82
N ASP A 30 -15.99 -78.79 -7.76
CA ASP A 30 -16.75 -78.07 -6.73
C ASP A 30 -15.85 -77.10 -5.96
N TYR A 31 -14.61 -77.49 -5.65
CA TYR A 31 -13.63 -76.62 -5.03
C TYR A 31 -13.22 -75.46 -5.95
N ALA A 32 -12.90 -75.74 -7.22
CA ALA A 32 -12.56 -74.70 -8.20
C ALA A 32 -13.74 -73.71 -8.40
N LYS A 33 -14.97 -74.22 -8.45
CA LYS A 33 -16.19 -73.41 -8.54
C LYS A 33 -16.41 -72.55 -7.28
N SER A 34 -16.19 -73.11 -6.10
CA SER A 34 -16.28 -72.36 -4.84
C SER A 34 -15.22 -71.26 -4.75
N GLN A 35 -13.98 -71.54 -5.18
CA GLN A 35 -12.90 -70.55 -5.23
C GLN A 35 -13.21 -69.42 -6.23
N ALA A 36 -13.72 -69.77 -7.42
CA ALA A 36 -14.13 -68.80 -8.43
C ALA A 36 -15.27 -67.89 -7.92
N ASN A 37 -16.28 -68.47 -7.26
CA ASN A 37 -17.39 -67.70 -6.69
C ASN A 37 -16.93 -66.76 -5.56
N ASN A 38 -16.04 -67.23 -4.68
CA ASN A 38 -15.47 -66.40 -3.62
C ASN A 38 -14.65 -65.24 -4.19
N LEU A 39 -13.82 -65.51 -5.21
CA LEU A 39 -13.03 -64.49 -5.90
C LEU A 39 -13.92 -63.46 -6.59
N HIS A 40 -14.97 -63.91 -7.30
CA HIS A 40 -15.94 -63.02 -7.94
C HIS A 40 -16.68 -62.12 -6.94
N SER A 41 -17.10 -62.68 -5.80
CA SER A 41 -17.73 -61.91 -4.72
C SER A 41 -16.78 -60.86 -4.14
N PHE A 42 -15.50 -61.22 -3.95
CA PHE A 42 -14.48 -60.30 -3.44
C PHE A 42 -14.19 -59.15 -4.42
N ILE A 43 -14.02 -59.46 -5.71
CA ILE A 43 -13.82 -58.44 -6.77
C ILE A 43 -15.02 -57.49 -6.83
N THR A 44 -16.25 -58.02 -6.71
CA THR A 44 -17.47 -57.21 -6.73
C THR A 44 -17.53 -56.23 -5.55
N GLN A 45 -17.18 -56.68 -4.33
CA GLN A 45 -17.10 -55.80 -3.16
C GLN A 45 -16.02 -54.73 -3.33
N LEU A 46 -14.83 -55.12 -3.78
CA LEU A 46 -13.72 -54.18 -3.97
C LEU A 46 -14.05 -53.10 -5.02
N LEU A 47 -14.74 -53.48 -6.09
CA LEU A 47 -15.24 -52.52 -7.10
C LEU A 47 -16.23 -51.51 -6.48
N GLN A 48 -17.11 -51.97 -5.59
CA GLN A 48 -18.05 -51.09 -4.89
C GLN A 48 -17.32 -50.10 -3.98
N ASP A 49 -16.37 -50.59 -3.17
CA ASP A 49 -15.61 -49.77 -2.23
C ASP A 49 -14.78 -48.70 -2.98
N LEU A 50 -14.16 -49.05 -4.12
CA LEU A 50 -13.40 -48.11 -4.94
C LEU A 50 -14.31 -47.06 -5.62
N GLU A 51 -15.50 -47.44 -6.08
CA GLU A 51 -16.48 -46.49 -6.63
C GLU A 51 -17.04 -45.55 -5.55
N GLU A 52 -17.24 -46.04 -4.32
CA GLU A 52 -17.64 -45.22 -3.16
C GLU A 52 -16.54 -44.24 -2.74
N GLU A 53 -15.28 -44.68 -2.66
CA GLU A 53 -14.14 -43.80 -2.34
C GLU A 53 -13.91 -42.74 -3.43
N LYS A 54 -14.03 -43.13 -4.71
CA LYS A 54 -14.01 -42.20 -5.84
C LYS A 54 -15.10 -41.13 -5.72
N LYS A 55 -16.33 -41.53 -5.36
CA LYS A 55 -17.43 -40.57 -5.11
C LYS A 55 -17.12 -39.67 -3.92
N ARG A 56 -16.57 -40.20 -2.81
CA ARG A 56 -16.18 -39.42 -1.63
C ARG A 56 -15.17 -38.33 -1.96
N ILE A 57 -14.10 -38.68 -2.69
CA ILE A 57 -13.06 -37.72 -3.13
C ILE A 57 -13.65 -36.68 -4.09
N LYS A 58 -14.58 -37.07 -4.99
CA LYS A 58 -15.24 -36.13 -5.91
C LYS A 58 -16.20 -35.16 -5.22
N SER A 59 -17.00 -35.62 -4.27
CA SER A 59 -18.11 -34.84 -3.71
C SER A 59 -17.69 -33.97 -2.53
N ALA A 60 -17.09 -34.56 -1.49
CA ALA A 60 -16.78 -33.86 -0.25
C ALA A 60 -15.49 -33.04 -0.37
N ASP A 61 -14.46 -33.64 -0.96
CA ASP A 61 -13.12 -33.03 -0.95
C ASP A 61 -12.94 -32.03 -2.10
N MET A 62 -13.22 -32.42 -3.35
CA MET A 62 -13.06 -31.50 -4.49
C MET A 62 -14.13 -30.43 -4.55
N GLY A 63 -15.37 -30.74 -4.14
CA GLY A 63 -16.46 -29.75 -4.10
C GLY A 63 -16.12 -28.58 -3.17
N ALA A 64 -15.71 -28.90 -1.94
CA ALA A 64 -15.32 -27.89 -0.96
C ALA A 64 -14.11 -27.06 -1.41
N ILE A 65 -13.07 -27.69 -1.96
CA ILE A 65 -11.87 -26.99 -2.45
C ILE A 65 -12.23 -26.04 -3.61
N LYS A 66 -13.08 -26.46 -4.56
CA LYS A 66 -13.50 -25.61 -5.69
C LYS A 66 -14.34 -24.41 -5.22
N GLU A 67 -15.24 -24.61 -4.26
CA GLU A 67 -15.98 -23.49 -3.65
C GLU A 67 -15.05 -22.55 -2.88
N GLN A 68 -14.03 -23.08 -2.20
CA GLN A 68 -13.03 -22.26 -1.53
C GLN A 68 -12.21 -21.43 -2.53
N ILE A 69 -11.75 -22.01 -3.65
CA ILE A 69 -11.05 -21.26 -4.72
C ILE A 69 -11.93 -20.11 -5.21
N ARG A 70 -13.21 -20.36 -5.54
CA ARG A 70 -14.14 -19.30 -5.97
C ARG A 70 -14.33 -18.21 -4.91
N ALA A 71 -14.35 -18.58 -3.64
CA ALA A 71 -14.44 -17.61 -2.55
C ALA A 71 -13.18 -16.71 -2.48
N TYR A 72 -11.98 -17.29 -2.67
CA TYR A 72 -10.73 -16.53 -2.73
C TYR A 72 -10.67 -15.62 -3.98
N GLU A 73 -11.09 -16.10 -5.15
CA GLU A 73 -11.15 -15.30 -6.39
C GLU A 73 -12.07 -14.08 -6.24
N ASN A 74 -13.30 -14.31 -5.74
CA ASN A 74 -14.25 -13.23 -5.48
C ASN A 74 -13.72 -12.24 -4.44
N LEU A 75 -13.07 -12.74 -3.38
CA LEU A 75 -12.48 -11.89 -2.35
C LEU A 75 -11.32 -11.05 -2.90
N SER A 76 -10.45 -11.66 -3.71
CA SER A 76 -9.35 -10.98 -4.40
C SER A 76 -9.85 -9.85 -5.28
N GLY A 77 -10.85 -10.12 -6.14
CA GLY A 77 -11.44 -9.09 -7.00
C GLY A 77 -12.14 -7.97 -6.22
N ASN A 78 -12.82 -8.29 -5.12
CA ASN A 78 -13.42 -7.29 -4.24
C ASN A 78 -12.36 -6.41 -3.55
N ILE A 79 -11.25 -6.99 -3.09
CA ILE A 79 -10.14 -6.23 -2.51
C ILE A 79 -9.51 -5.35 -3.58
N GLU A 80 -9.13 -5.90 -4.72
CA GLU A 80 -8.46 -5.15 -5.78
C GLU A 80 -9.27 -3.94 -6.27
N MET A 81 -10.59 -4.08 -6.42
CA MET A 81 -11.45 -3.01 -6.91
C MET A 81 -11.86 -2.05 -5.80
N LYS A 82 -12.55 -2.53 -4.76
CA LYS A 82 -13.18 -1.66 -3.75
C LYS A 82 -12.17 -1.00 -2.83
N PHE A 83 -11.06 -1.68 -2.54
CA PHE A 83 -10.01 -1.10 -1.72
C PHE A 83 -9.27 -0.01 -2.50
N ARG A 84 -8.92 -0.27 -3.76
CA ARG A 84 -8.26 0.68 -4.64
C ARG A 84 -9.10 1.94 -4.84
N GLU A 85 -10.38 1.80 -5.18
CA GLU A 85 -11.29 2.94 -5.35
C GLU A 85 -11.36 3.81 -4.09
N ALA A 86 -11.57 3.18 -2.93
CA ALA A 86 -11.66 3.91 -1.66
C ALA A 86 -10.33 4.58 -1.26
N TYR A 87 -9.20 3.99 -1.65
CA TYR A 87 -7.87 4.54 -1.43
C TYR A 87 -7.60 5.73 -2.36
N GLU A 88 -7.83 5.58 -3.66
CA GLU A 88 -7.64 6.64 -4.66
C GLU A 88 -8.49 7.88 -4.33
N GLU A 89 -9.76 7.67 -3.95
CA GLU A 89 -10.65 8.74 -3.49
C GLU A 89 -10.07 9.45 -2.25
N PHE A 90 -9.60 8.67 -1.27
CA PHE A 90 -9.01 9.22 -0.05
C PHE A 90 -7.75 10.03 -0.31
N ILE A 91 -6.83 9.52 -1.14
CA ILE A 91 -5.59 10.23 -1.51
C ILE A 91 -5.90 11.52 -2.24
N LEU A 92 -6.84 11.51 -3.18
CA LEU A 92 -7.24 12.70 -3.90
C LEU A 92 -7.74 13.79 -2.95
N HIS A 93 -8.62 13.44 -2.01
CA HIS A 93 -9.11 14.39 -1.00
C HIS A 93 -7.99 14.86 -0.08
N PHE A 94 -7.13 13.95 0.37
CA PHE A 94 -6.05 14.26 1.29
C PHE A 94 -5.00 15.19 0.67
N ILE A 95 -4.58 14.93 -0.57
CA ILE A 95 -3.63 15.75 -1.32
C ILE A 95 -4.18 17.15 -1.58
N ASN A 96 -5.46 17.26 -1.91
CA ASN A 96 -6.12 18.56 -2.04
C ASN A 96 -6.14 19.33 -0.72
N ASN A 97 -6.39 18.65 0.41
CA ASN A 97 -6.34 19.29 1.73
C ASN A 97 -4.94 19.76 2.12
N ILE A 98 -3.89 18.96 1.84
CA ILE A 98 -2.50 19.37 2.06
C ILE A 98 -2.19 20.60 1.22
N ARG A 99 -2.54 20.57 -0.06
CA ARG A 99 -2.27 21.68 -0.98
C ARG A 99 -2.87 22.98 -0.46
N VAL A 100 -4.16 22.99 -0.15
CA VAL A 100 -4.85 24.17 0.36
C VAL A 100 -4.24 24.61 1.69
N GLY A 101 -3.97 23.67 2.59
CA GLY A 101 -3.37 23.97 3.90
C GLY A 101 -1.98 24.59 3.81
N LEU A 102 -1.09 24.03 2.99
CA LEU A 102 0.25 24.59 2.77
C LEU A 102 0.20 25.95 2.08
N GLU A 103 -0.67 26.14 1.08
CA GLU A 103 -0.87 27.45 0.42
C GLU A 103 -1.35 28.52 1.44
N GLU A 104 -2.28 28.17 2.33
CA GLU A 104 -2.76 29.05 3.41
C GLU A 104 -1.68 29.32 4.47
N THR A 105 -0.95 28.29 4.88
CA THR A 105 0.13 28.39 5.88
C THR A 105 1.26 29.29 5.36
N LEU A 106 1.70 29.09 4.12
CA LEU A 106 2.69 29.96 3.48
C LEU A 106 2.21 31.41 3.43
N LYS A 107 0.96 31.63 3.01
CA LYS A 107 0.37 32.98 2.96
C LYS A 107 0.35 33.64 4.34
N LYS A 108 -0.02 32.91 5.39
CA LYS A 108 -0.02 33.41 6.77
C LYS A 108 1.40 33.69 7.27
N ALA A 109 2.36 32.79 7.03
CA ALA A 109 3.75 32.97 7.42
C ALA A 109 4.34 34.23 6.78
N ILE A 110 4.13 34.43 5.48
CA ILE A 110 4.55 35.64 4.76
C ILE A 110 3.87 36.91 5.33
N GLN A 111 2.56 36.85 5.61
CA GLN A 111 1.85 37.97 6.23
C GLN A 111 2.37 38.29 7.64
N THR A 112 2.65 37.27 8.44
CA THR A 112 3.16 37.42 9.80
C THR A 112 4.59 37.95 9.79
N ALA A 113 5.47 37.48 8.91
CA ALA A 113 6.81 38.03 8.76
C ALA A 113 6.72 39.54 8.43
N LYS A 114 5.83 39.92 7.51
CA LYS A 114 5.53 41.33 7.19
C LYS A 114 4.99 42.15 8.37
N VAL A 115 4.44 41.53 9.42
CA VAL A 115 3.90 42.24 10.60
C VAL A 115 4.87 42.20 11.79
N GLY A 116 5.61 41.11 11.97
CA GLY A 116 6.58 40.91 13.06
C GLY A 116 7.70 41.95 13.06
N ALA A 117 8.11 42.39 11.86
CA ALA A 117 9.08 43.48 11.71
C ALA A 117 8.65 44.78 12.43
N ARG A 118 7.34 45.00 12.72
CA ARG A 118 6.82 46.21 13.38
C ARG A 118 7.30 46.44 14.82
N LYS A 119 7.92 45.46 15.48
CA LYS A 119 8.03 45.44 16.95
C LYS A 119 9.44 45.65 17.53
N GLU A 120 10.46 45.88 16.71
CA GLU A 120 11.83 46.10 17.18
C GLU A 120 12.32 47.53 16.86
N GLU A 121 12.10 48.46 17.80
CA GLU A 121 12.57 49.85 17.74
C GLU A 121 13.75 50.08 18.70
N GLU A 122 14.88 50.58 18.18
CA GLU A 122 15.77 51.48 18.93
C GLU A 122 16.46 52.45 17.94
N GLU A 123 16.10 53.74 18.04
CA GLU A 123 16.41 54.82 17.10
C GLU A 123 17.90 55.22 17.05
N VAL A 124 18.43 55.47 15.84
CA VAL A 124 19.51 56.44 15.63
C VAL A 124 19.16 57.29 14.41
N THR A 125 18.68 58.53 14.63
CA THR A 125 18.49 59.53 13.55
C THR A 125 19.09 60.89 13.92
N GLU A 126 19.79 61.52 12.96
CA GLU A 126 20.25 62.92 12.98
C GLU A 126 19.31 63.75 12.06
N ARG A 127 18.75 64.90 12.52
CA ARG A 127 17.64 65.63 11.84
C ARG A 127 17.88 67.13 11.55
N TYR A 128 17.39 67.68 10.41
CA TYR A 128 17.01 69.11 10.08
C TYR A 128 15.98 69.28 8.88
N THR A 129 14.95 70.17 9.00
CA THR A 129 13.53 70.06 8.49
C THR A 129 12.99 70.99 7.34
N GLU A 130 12.13 70.51 6.39
CA GLU A 130 10.95 71.20 5.69
C GLU A 130 10.11 70.24 4.76
N ARG A 131 8.79 70.38 4.44
CA ARG A 131 7.87 69.28 3.93
C ARG A 131 7.51 69.18 2.41
N VAL A 132 7.54 67.98 1.75
CA VAL A 132 6.92 67.63 0.42
C VAL A 132 6.70 66.10 0.20
N LYS A 133 5.67 65.67 -0.58
CA LYS A 133 5.30 64.25 -0.88
C LYS A 133 6.30 63.51 -1.81
N GLN A 134 6.82 62.34 -1.40
CA GLN A 134 7.65 61.45 -2.24
C GLN A 134 6.82 60.46 -3.08
N GLY A 135 6.98 60.51 -4.41
CA GLY A 135 6.53 59.47 -5.36
C GLY A 135 7.73 58.71 -5.95
N GLY A 136 7.64 57.39 -6.08
CA GLY A 136 8.69 56.54 -6.70
C GLY A 136 8.87 55.18 -6.01
N ALA A 137 9.73 54.32 -6.59
CA ALA A 137 10.05 52.98 -6.08
C ALA A 137 10.56 52.99 -4.63
N TRP A 138 11.34 54.01 -4.26
CA TRP A 138 11.82 54.22 -2.89
C TRP A 138 10.68 54.38 -1.86
N GLY A 139 9.67 55.19 -2.18
CA GLY A 139 8.50 55.36 -1.32
C GLY A 139 7.63 54.10 -1.27
N SER A 140 7.64 53.28 -2.31
CA SER A 140 6.99 51.97 -2.32
C SER A 140 7.72 50.97 -1.41
N PHE A 141 9.05 50.93 -1.47
CA PHE A 141 9.87 50.12 -0.58
C PHE A 141 9.71 50.52 0.88
N LYS A 142 9.75 51.83 1.19
CA LYS A 142 9.52 52.33 2.56
C LYS A 142 8.14 51.94 3.10
N ARG A 143 7.07 52.09 2.31
CA ARG A 143 5.71 51.73 2.76
C ARG A 143 5.48 50.23 2.91
N ASN A 144 6.13 49.41 2.08
CA ASN A 144 5.79 47.98 1.96
C ASN A 144 6.82 47.04 2.59
N PHE A 145 8.06 47.51 2.78
CA PHE A 145 9.19 46.69 3.25
C PHE A 145 9.98 47.34 4.39
N LEU A 146 10.27 48.66 4.40
CA LEU A 146 10.93 49.35 5.53
C LEU A 146 9.97 50.07 6.48
N PHE A 147 8.69 49.72 6.53
CA PHE A 147 7.76 50.41 7.42
C PHE A 147 8.18 50.30 8.92
N TRP A 148 9.11 49.39 9.23
CA TRP A 148 9.65 49.11 10.56
C TRP A 148 10.95 49.83 10.91
N ALA A 149 11.65 50.41 9.93
CA ALA A 149 12.95 51.05 10.14
C ALA A 149 12.84 52.58 10.21
N ASP A 150 11.64 53.13 10.05
CA ASP A 150 11.39 54.58 9.93
C ASP A 150 9.93 54.90 10.30
N ASP A 151 9.72 55.73 11.33
CA ASP A 151 8.40 56.02 11.92
C ASP A 151 7.44 56.80 11.01
N ASP A 152 7.95 57.42 9.94
CA ASP A 152 7.17 58.25 9.00
C ASP A 152 6.77 57.47 7.73
N ALA A 153 6.13 56.32 7.92
CA ALA A 153 5.68 55.41 6.85
C ALA A 153 4.65 56.06 5.89
N GLY A 154 5.15 56.83 4.92
CA GLY A 154 4.41 57.35 3.78
C GLY A 154 4.53 58.86 3.52
N TYR A 155 5.08 59.63 4.47
CA TYR A 155 5.34 61.06 4.32
C TYR A 155 6.50 61.45 5.24
N GLU A 156 7.68 61.72 4.68
CA GLU A 156 8.79 62.31 5.44
C GLU A 156 8.88 63.81 5.12
N GLU A 157 9.11 64.60 6.16
CA GLU A 157 9.60 65.97 6.04
C GLU A 157 10.90 65.92 5.21
N VAL A 158 10.97 66.70 4.13
CA VAL A 158 12.14 66.86 3.25
C VAL A 158 13.28 67.47 4.04
N GLU A 159 13.99 66.59 4.73
CA GLU A 159 15.42 66.72 4.91
C GLU A 159 16.05 66.18 3.61
N ARG A 160 17.23 66.67 3.19
CA ARG A 160 18.05 65.87 2.26
C ARG A 160 18.63 64.69 3.04
N THR A 161 17.75 63.79 3.52
CA THR A 161 18.09 62.52 4.10
C THR A 161 18.69 61.67 2.98
N ARG A 162 20.01 61.60 2.94
CA ARG A 162 20.70 60.62 2.10
C ARG A 162 20.29 59.27 2.66
N ALA A 163 19.39 58.58 1.98
CA ALA A 163 18.85 57.28 2.40
C ALA A 163 19.93 56.42 3.04
N VAL A 164 19.85 56.18 4.35
CA VAL A 164 20.79 55.33 5.08
C VAL A 164 20.08 54.02 5.38
N ILE A 165 20.59 52.90 4.88
CA ILE A 165 20.03 51.57 5.17
C ILE A 165 21.04 50.82 6.02
N LYS A 166 20.59 50.27 7.16
CA LYS A 166 21.36 49.29 7.92
C LYS A 166 21.18 47.91 7.26
N ALA A 167 22.13 47.51 6.40
CA ALA A 167 22.03 46.29 5.61
C ALA A 167 21.87 45.02 6.49
N GLY A 168 22.52 44.99 7.65
CA GLY A 168 22.40 43.89 8.61
C GLY A 168 20.97 43.67 9.10
N ALA A 169 20.23 44.73 9.43
CA ALA A 169 18.85 44.59 9.89
C ALA A 169 17.92 44.06 8.78
N VAL A 170 18.20 44.42 7.52
CA VAL A 170 17.47 43.87 6.37
C VAL A 170 17.79 42.38 6.17
N LEU A 171 19.04 41.99 6.38
CA LEU A 171 19.47 40.59 6.28
C LEU A 171 18.83 39.73 7.38
N ASP A 172 18.84 40.20 8.62
CA ASP A 172 18.22 39.53 9.77
C ASP A 172 16.72 39.30 9.50
N TYR A 173 16.02 40.32 9.02
CA TYR A 173 14.61 40.24 8.65
C TYR A 173 14.33 39.20 7.55
N LEU A 174 15.13 39.18 6.49
CA LEU A 174 14.94 38.22 5.39
C LEU A 174 15.23 36.79 5.85
N THR A 175 16.22 36.61 6.72
CA THR A 175 16.55 35.32 7.33
C THR A 175 15.39 34.82 8.19
N GLU A 176 14.86 35.68 9.06
CA GLU A 176 13.70 35.35 9.91
C GLU A 176 12.45 35.04 9.05
N MET A 177 12.24 35.76 7.94
CA MET A 177 11.16 35.46 7.02
C MET A 177 11.30 34.06 6.38
N HIS A 178 12.50 33.68 5.94
CA HIS A 178 12.77 32.35 5.40
C HIS A 178 12.49 31.27 6.45
N GLU A 179 13.08 31.40 7.64
CA GLU A 179 12.91 30.45 8.75
C GLU A 179 11.44 30.33 9.18
N ARG A 180 10.70 31.43 9.25
CA ARG A 180 9.27 31.39 9.59
C ARG A 180 8.45 30.65 8.53
N CYS A 181 8.77 30.83 7.25
CA CYS A 181 8.07 30.12 6.17
C CYS A 181 8.43 28.63 6.17
N GLU A 182 9.71 28.29 6.34
CA GLU A 182 10.21 26.93 6.44
C GLU A 182 9.55 26.17 7.59
N ASN A 183 9.68 26.70 8.82
CA ASN A 183 9.12 26.08 10.02
C ASN A 183 7.60 25.91 9.91
N ALA A 184 6.88 26.93 9.43
CA ALA A 184 5.43 26.83 9.29
C ALA A 184 5.01 25.75 8.27
N LEU A 185 5.73 25.65 7.14
CA LEU A 185 5.46 24.62 6.15
C LEU A 185 5.79 23.21 6.68
N ASN A 186 6.93 23.04 7.35
CA ASN A 186 7.35 21.77 7.94
C ASN A 186 6.41 21.33 9.08
N ASP A 187 6.04 22.22 10.00
CA ASP A 187 5.04 21.96 11.04
C ASP A 187 3.70 21.50 10.44
N SER A 188 3.28 22.15 9.35
CA SER A 188 2.07 21.77 8.63
C SER A 188 2.22 20.40 7.96
N ALA A 189 3.36 20.11 7.32
CA ALA A 189 3.65 18.83 6.70
C ALA A 189 3.67 17.69 7.72
N ASP A 190 4.27 17.89 8.89
CA ASP A 190 4.30 16.94 10.00
C ASP A 190 2.91 16.67 10.59
N SER A 191 2.11 17.73 10.73
CA SER A 191 0.71 17.59 11.14
C SER A 191 -0.08 16.75 10.12
N PHE A 192 0.13 17.00 8.83
CA PHE A 192 -0.49 16.21 7.77
C PHE A 192 -0.04 14.76 7.79
N ASN A 193 1.25 14.47 7.94
CA ASN A 193 1.78 13.11 8.04
C ASN A 193 1.14 12.34 9.21
N THR A 194 1.10 12.95 10.39
CA THR A 194 0.52 12.35 11.59
C THR A 194 -0.98 12.08 11.41
N ASN A 195 -1.73 13.07 10.93
CA ASN A 195 -3.16 12.94 10.70
C ASN A 195 -3.47 11.94 9.57
N PHE A 196 -2.68 11.93 8.51
CA PHE A 196 -2.78 11.00 7.39
C PHE A 196 -2.70 9.57 7.86
N LYS A 197 -1.61 9.19 8.54
CA LYS A 197 -1.38 7.82 8.97
C LYS A 197 -2.53 7.34 9.85
N ASN A 198 -3.00 8.16 10.79
CA ASN A 198 -4.10 7.83 11.68
C ASN A 198 -5.45 7.67 10.94
N VAL A 199 -5.80 8.63 10.08
CA VAL A 199 -7.09 8.65 9.37
C VAL A 199 -7.13 7.57 8.30
N LEU A 200 -6.06 7.42 7.52
CA LEU A 200 -5.96 6.40 6.48
C LEU A 200 -6.04 5.01 7.09
N TYR A 201 -5.31 4.77 8.18
CA TYR A 201 -5.36 3.52 8.91
C TYR A 201 -6.79 3.17 9.36
N ALA A 202 -7.52 4.12 9.95
CA ALA A 202 -8.92 3.91 10.35
C ALA A 202 -9.85 3.63 9.15
N LYS A 203 -9.69 4.38 8.06
CA LYS A 203 -10.49 4.23 6.84
C LYS A 203 -10.26 2.88 6.16
N VAL A 204 -8.99 2.47 6.07
CA VAL A 204 -8.54 1.19 5.51
C VAL A 204 -9.10 0.03 6.32
N LEU A 205 -9.01 0.08 7.66
CA LEU A 205 -9.61 -0.96 8.50
C LEU A 205 -11.13 -1.05 8.39
N SER A 206 -11.82 0.09 8.28
CA SER A 206 -13.27 0.12 8.08
C SER A 206 -13.67 -0.53 6.75
N ARG A 207 -13.04 -0.09 5.65
CA ARG A 207 -13.30 -0.65 4.31
C ARG A 207 -12.93 -2.13 4.22
N MET A 208 -11.83 -2.52 4.83
CA MET A 208 -11.45 -3.93 4.94
C MET A 208 -12.53 -4.73 5.69
N SER A 209 -13.02 -4.22 6.82
CA SER A 209 -14.06 -4.89 7.60
C SER A 209 -15.38 -5.02 6.81
N GLU A 210 -15.69 -4.07 5.93
CA GLU A 210 -16.84 -4.15 5.02
C GLU A 210 -16.64 -5.19 3.89
N ILE A 211 -15.45 -5.22 3.28
CA ILE A 211 -15.10 -6.13 2.17
C ILE A 211 -15.01 -7.57 2.66
N ILE A 212 -14.36 -7.77 3.81
CA ILE A 212 -14.04 -9.09 4.37
C ILE A 212 -15.14 -9.56 5.32
N ARG A 213 -15.85 -8.67 6.02
CA ARG A 213 -16.83 -9.04 7.06
C ARG A 213 -16.19 -9.97 8.11
N ASP A 214 -16.85 -11.10 8.42
CA ASP A 214 -16.34 -12.18 9.28
C ASP A 214 -15.68 -13.31 8.48
N ASN A 215 -15.18 -13.01 7.27
CA ASN A 215 -14.52 -14.00 6.44
C ASN A 215 -13.19 -14.43 7.08
N SER A 216 -13.11 -15.72 7.43
CA SER A 216 -11.97 -16.35 8.10
C SER A 216 -10.74 -16.52 7.20
N LEU A 217 -10.86 -16.23 5.90
CA LEU A 217 -9.82 -16.43 4.91
C LEU A 217 -8.69 -15.39 4.96
N ILE A 218 -8.89 -14.27 5.67
CA ILE A 218 -7.89 -13.22 5.81
C ILE A 218 -7.60 -12.95 7.28
N ASP A 219 -6.32 -13.03 7.64
CA ASP A 219 -5.83 -12.56 8.92
C ASP A 219 -5.87 -11.01 8.96
N LYS A 220 -6.82 -10.47 9.73
CA LYS A 220 -7.01 -9.03 9.94
C LYS A 220 -5.75 -8.36 10.51
N TYR A 221 -4.96 -9.07 11.31
CA TYR A 221 -3.73 -8.55 11.89
C TYR A 221 -2.57 -8.53 10.89
N ALA A 222 -2.46 -9.56 10.04
CA ALA A 222 -1.46 -9.58 8.97
C ALA A 222 -1.71 -8.45 7.94
N PHE A 223 -2.96 -8.22 7.55
CA PHE A 223 -3.32 -7.09 6.69
C PHE A 223 -3.01 -5.75 7.36
N LYS A 224 -3.41 -5.58 8.63
CA LYS A 224 -3.09 -4.38 9.41
C LYS A 224 -1.59 -4.08 9.38
N LYS A 225 -0.75 -5.10 9.57
CA LYS A 225 0.71 -4.98 9.46
C LYS A 225 1.16 -4.59 8.06
N SER A 226 0.58 -5.16 7.02
CA SER A 226 0.88 -4.82 5.61
C SER A 226 0.61 -3.34 5.35
N VAL A 227 -0.54 -2.83 5.80
CA VAL A 227 -0.91 -1.43 5.66
C VAL A 227 0.07 -0.53 6.40
N ILE A 228 0.37 -0.81 7.67
CA ILE A 228 1.36 -0.05 8.45
C ILE A 228 2.72 -0.04 7.75
N ALA A 229 3.19 -1.19 7.26
CA ALA A 229 4.48 -1.31 6.59
C ALA A 229 4.56 -0.49 5.30
N VAL A 230 3.46 -0.36 4.55
CA VAL A 230 3.39 0.52 3.38
C VAL A 230 3.36 1.97 3.82
N LEU A 231 2.58 2.31 4.85
CA LEU A 231 2.50 3.69 5.38
C LEU A 231 3.82 4.20 5.94
N ASP A 232 4.60 3.35 6.60
CA ASP A 232 5.87 3.73 7.20
C ASP A 232 6.99 3.94 6.20
N ARG A 233 6.83 3.47 4.96
CA ARG A 233 7.77 3.74 3.85
C ARG A 233 7.52 5.07 3.17
N ILE A 234 6.37 5.71 3.43
CA ILE A 234 6.04 6.99 2.83
C ILE A 234 6.84 8.06 3.54
N GLU A 235 7.77 8.65 2.80
CA GLU A 235 8.61 9.76 3.25
C GLU A 235 7.93 11.09 2.90
N PHE A 236 7.78 11.94 3.92
CA PHE A 236 7.34 13.33 3.79
C PHE A 236 8.61 14.18 3.83
N LYS A 237 8.90 14.87 2.71
CA LYS A 237 10.09 15.71 2.60
C LYS A 237 9.94 17.00 3.42
N GLU A 238 11.06 17.58 3.81
CA GLU A 238 11.09 18.88 4.46
C GLU A 238 11.35 19.99 3.44
N PHE A 239 10.77 21.15 3.70
CA PHE A 239 11.14 22.41 3.04
C PHE A 239 12.44 22.91 3.65
N ASP A 240 13.32 23.45 2.80
CA ASP A 240 14.60 24.03 3.21
C ASP A 240 14.84 25.34 2.43
N TYR A 241 14.85 26.44 3.18
CA TYR A 241 15.13 27.78 2.71
C TYR A 241 16.43 28.35 3.31
N THR A 242 17.23 27.50 3.95
CA THR A 242 18.60 27.82 4.36
C THR A 242 19.41 28.25 3.14
N ASP A 243 20.24 29.27 3.28
CA ASP A 243 21.15 29.78 2.24
C ASP A 243 20.47 30.25 0.93
N LYS A 244 19.15 30.47 0.93
CA LYS A 244 18.42 31.03 -0.22
C LYS A 244 18.66 32.53 -0.45
N LEU A 245 19.46 33.17 0.40
CA LEU A 245 19.79 34.59 0.27
C LEU A 245 20.86 34.80 -0.82
N PRO A 246 20.60 35.66 -1.82
CA PRO A 246 21.57 35.96 -2.87
C PRO A 246 22.82 36.61 -2.28
N GLY A 247 23.99 36.31 -2.85
CA GLY A 247 25.25 36.92 -2.42
C GLY A 247 25.26 38.45 -2.54
N GLU A 248 24.48 39.01 -3.47
CA GLU A 248 24.27 40.45 -3.64
C GLU A 248 23.58 41.11 -2.44
N ILE A 249 22.85 40.33 -1.64
CA ILE A 249 22.19 40.77 -0.41
C ILE A 249 23.01 40.31 0.81
N GLY A 250 23.31 39.02 0.90
CA GLY A 250 24.01 38.41 2.04
C GLY A 250 25.43 38.94 2.27
N GLY A 251 26.09 39.46 1.23
CA GLY A 251 27.41 40.06 1.33
C GLY A 251 27.43 41.55 1.75
N LYS A 252 26.28 42.19 1.96
CA LYS A 252 26.19 43.62 2.29
C LYS A 252 26.08 43.84 3.80
N THR A 253 26.92 44.74 4.32
CA THR A 253 27.00 45.05 5.75
C THR A 253 27.10 46.55 6.00
N GLY A 254 26.78 46.98 7.22
CA GLY A 254 26.91 48.38 7.63
C GLY A 254 25.82 49.29 7.06
N PHE A 255 26.12 50.58 6.98
CA PHE A 255 25.18 51.61 6.54
C PHE A 255 25.39 51.97 5.07
N LEU A 256 24.45 51.58 4.22
CA LEU A 256 24.46 51.90 2.78
C LEU A 256 23.86 53.28 2.55
N LYS A 257 24.44 54.06 1.62
CA LYS A 257 23.96 55.42 1.30
C LYS A 257 23.89 55.68 -0.20
N GLY A 258 22.95 56.52 -0.64
CA GLY A 258 22.86 57.00 -2.03
C GLY A 258 22.55 55.88 -3.03
N ASP A 259 23.27 55.82 -4.15
CA ASP A 259 22.97 54.85 -5.23
C ASP A 259 23.20 53.39 -4.81
N GLU A 260 24.13 53.14 -3.88
CA GLU A 260 24.35 51.81 -3.32
C GLU A 260 23.13 51.34 -2.51
N ALA A 261 22.51 52.24 -1.74
CA ALA A 261 21.29 51.97 -0.99
C ALA A 261 20.11 51.67 -1.95
N ASN A 262 19.99 52.44 -3.05
CA ASN A 262 18.96 52.21 -4.07
C ASN A 262 19.11 50.86 -4.77
N ALA A 263 20.34 50.49 -5.15
CA ALA A 263 20.62 49.21 -5.81
C ALA A 263 20.34 48.02 -4.87
N PHE A 264 20.80 48.09 -3.62
CA PHE A 264 20.53 47.06 -2.61
C PHE A 264 19.03 46.82 -2.42
N ILE A 265 18.24 47.89 -2.42
CA ILE A 265 16.79 47.79 -2.26
C ILE A 265 16.11 47.12 -3.43
N GLN A 266 16.53 47.45 -4.65
CA GLN A 266 16.01 46.77 -5.83
C GLN A 266 16.31 45.28 -5.78
N SER A 267 17.52 44.89 -5.33
CA SER A 267 17.87 43.48 -5.12
C SER A 267 16.98 42.82 -4.07
N VAL A 268 16.74 43.48 -2.94
CA VAL A 268 15.87 42.97 -1.86
C VAL A 268 14.41 42.83 -2.32
N GLU A 269 13.86 43.83 -3.01
CA GLU A 269 12.49 43.73 -3.55
C GLU A 269 12.33 42.60 -4.55
N ASN A 270 13.31 42.43 -5.43
CA ASN A 270 13.33 41.34 -6.41
C ASN A 270 13.44 39.99 -5.71
N HIS A 271 14.30 39.88 -4.70
CA HIS A 271 14.45 38.67 -3.88
C HIS A 271 13.16 38.29 -3.18
N VAL A 272 12.51 39.21 -2.46
CA VAL A 272 11.27 38.92 -1.73
C VAL A 272 10.15 38.46 -2.66
N ARG A 273 9.99 39.10 -3.84
CA ARG A 273 9.01 38.68 -4.85
C ARG A 273 9.39 37.31 -5.44
N GLY A 274 10.67 37.10 -5.70
CA GLY A 274 11.21 35.83 -6.20
C GLY A 274 10.96 34.69 -5.23
N PHE A 275 11.28 34.89 -3.95
CA PHE A 275 11.07 33.94 -2.87
C PHE A 275 9.60 33.58 -2.69
N GLU A 276 8.67 34.56 -2.70
CA GLU A 276 7.24 34.24 -2.62
C GLU A 276 6.77 33.34 -3.79
N ALA A 277 7.33 33.55 -4.99
CA ALA A 277 7.03 32.71 -6.14
C ALA A 277 7.68 31.33 -6.05
N GLU A 278 8.94 31.27 -5.59
CA GLU A 278 9.70 30.03 -5.36
C GLU A 278 9.02 29.16 -4.31
N ALA A 279 8.72 29.69 -3.12
CA ALA A 279 8.04 28.95 -2.05
C ALA A 279 6.67 28.41 -2.49
N LYS A 280 5.91 29.16 -3.31
CA LYS A 280 4.65 28.64 -3.90
C LYS A 280 4.89 27.51 -4.89
N GLN A 281 5.99 27.57 -5.64
CA GLN A 281 6.37 26.53 -6.58
C GLN A 281 6.86 25.28 -5.84
N ASP A 282 7.60 25.45 -4.75
CA ASP A 282 8.07 24.38 -3.88
C ASP A 282 6.90 23.68 -3.20
N VAL A 283 5.89 24.41 -2.70
CA VAL A 283 4.64 23.81 -2.19
C VAL A 283 3.96 22.96 -3.26
N LYS A 284 3.88 23.44 -4.51
CA LYS A 284 3.30 22.65 -5.62
C LYS A 284 4.13 21.40 -5.92
N GLY A 285 5.45 21.53 -5.98
CA GLY A 285 6.36 20.43 -6.24
C GLY A 285 6.30 19.37 -5.13
N TYR A 286 6.23 19.80 -3.88
CA TYR A 286 6.01 18.95 -2.71
C TYR A 286 4.71 18.15 -2.82
N VAL A 287 3.59 18.84 -3.06
CA VAL A 287 2.26 18.21 -3.20
C VAL A 287 2.24 17.22 -4.36
N GLN A 288 2.86 17.57 -5.49
CA GLN A 288 2.94 16.70 -6.66
C GLN A 288 3.77 15.44 -6.35
N GLY A 289 4.98 15.61 -5.81
CA GLY A 289 5.85 14.48 -5.48
C GLY A 289 5.22 13.56 -4.43
N LEU A 290 4.52 14.13 -3.45
CA LEU A 290 3.74 13.35 -2.49
C LEU A 290 2.58 12.61 -3.16
N SER A 291 1.88 13.24 -4.10
CA SER A 291 0.78 12.59 -4.84
C SER A 291 1.27 11.41 -5.67
N GLU A 292 2.42 11.55 -6.34
CA GLU A 292 3.06 10.48 -7.11
C GLU A 292 3.50 9.33 -6.17
N ASN A 293 4.19 9.65 -5.08
CA ASN A 293 4.63 8.66 -4.09
C ASN A 293 3.46 7.88 -3.49
N LEU A 294 2.36 8.56 -3.16
CA LEU A 294 1.15 7.91 -2.63
C LEU A 294 0.40 7.09 -3.69
N GLY A 295 0.31 7.59 -4.93
CA GLY A 295 -0.38 6.89 -6.02
C GLY A 295 0.26 5.57 -6.42
N GLU A 296 1.57 5.43 -6.26
CA GLU A 296 2.33 4.20 -6.59
C GLU A 296 2.22 3.09 -5.52
N GLN A 297 1.62 3.37 -4.36
CA GLN A 297 1.61 2.42 -3.25
C GLN A 297 0.62 1.27 -3.44
N ASP A 298 1.12 0.05 -3.42
CA ASP A 298 0.31 -1.17 -3.51
C ASP A 298 0.01 -1.76 -2.13
N PHE A 299 -0.96 -1.15 -1.45
CA PHE A 299 -1.43 -1.56 -0.12
C PHE A 299 -2.10 -2.94 -0.08
N ALA A 300 -2.67 -3.37 -1.21
CA ALA A 300 -3.35 -4.65 -1.33
C ALA A 300 -2.38 -5.79 -1.65
N ASN A 301 -1.21 -5.51 -2.23
CA ASN A 301 -0.26 -6.52 -2.72
C ASN A 301 0.06 -7.61 -1.70
N GLY A 302 0.38 -7.22 -0.46
CA GLY A 302 0.79 -8.18 0.57
C GLY A 302 -0.30 -9.21 0.87
N VAL A 303 -1.57 -8.79 0.79
CA VAL A 303 -2.72 -9.65 1.05
C VAL A 303 -3.17 -10.39 -0.21
N LEU A 304 -3.14 -9.74 -1.36
CA LEU A 304 -3.40 -10.37 -2.65
C LEU A 304 -2.38 -11.48 -2.95
N SER A 305 -1.10 -11.24 -2.69
CA SER A 305 -0.01 -12.23 -2.84
C SER A 305 -0.24 -13.45 -1.96
N LYS A 306 -0.69 -13.25 -0.71
CA LYS A 306 -1.00 -14.37 0.18
C LYS A 306 -2.22 -15.17 -0.28
N LEU A 307 -3.28 -14.49 -0.70
CA LEU A 307 -4.46 -15.14 -1.29
C LEU A 307 -4.10 -15.92 -2.56
N GLN A 308 -3.25 -15.37 -3.42
CA GLN A 308 -2.74 -16.04 -4.62
C GLN A 308 -1.96 -17.31 -4.28
N GLN A 309 -1.07 -17.25 -3.29
CA GLN A 309 -0.31 -18.42 -2.84
C GLN A 309 -1.24 -19.52 -2.28
N ASP A 310 -2.23 -19.14 -1.47
CA ASP A 310 -3.18 -20.09 -0.89
C ASP A 310 -4.10 -20.69 -1.97
N MET A 311 -4.53 -19.90 -2.97
CA MET A 311 -5.23 -20.41 -4.16
C MET A 311 -4.37 -21.40 -4.95
N GLN A 312 -3.09 -21.11 -5.15
CA GLN A 312 -2.17 -22.02 -5.85
C GLN A 312 -2.02 -23.34 -5.10
N ASN A 313 -1.96 -23.31 -3.75
CA ASN A 313 -1.96 -24.51 -2.93
C ASN A 313 -3.26 -25.33 -3.08
N LEU A 314 -4.42 -24.66 -3.15
CA LEU A 314 -5.71 -25.32 -3.39
C LEU A 314 -5.80 -25.94 -4.80
N HIS A 315 -5.24 -25.28 -5.82
CA HIS A 315 -5.10 -25.84 -7.16
C HIS A 315 -4.23 -27.09 -7.16
N ASN A 316 -3.07 -27.06 -6.48
CA ASN A 316 -2.20 -28.22 -6.35
C ASN A 316 -2.91 -29.40 -5.64
N GLN A 317 -3.70 -29.11 -4.60
CA GLN A 317 -4.52 -30.14 -3.93
C GLN A 317 -5.58 -30.73 -4.87
N THR A 318 -6.24 -29.89 -5.68
CA THR A 318 -7.22 -30.34 -6.67
C THR A 318 -6.56 -31.27 -7.69
N GLN A 319 -5.41 -30.87 -8.24
CA GLN A 319 -4.65 -31.67 -9.20
C GLN A 319 -4.23 -33.02 -8.63
N ASN A 320 -3.75 -33.04 -7.37
CA ASN A 320 -3.39 -34.29 -6.69
C ASN A 320 -4.61 -35.22 -6.51
N LYS A 321 -5.77 -34.68 -6.15
CA LYS A 321 -7.00 -35.47 -6.02
C LYS A 321 -7.53 -35.98 -7.36
N GLU A 322 -7.40 -35.20 -8.43
CA GLU A 322 -7.70 -35.63 -9.80
C GLU A 322 -6.82 -36.81 -10.24
N GLN A 323 -5.52 -36.78 -9.88
CA GLN A 323 -4.61 -37.90 -10.11
C GLN A 323 -5.01 -39.15 -9.31
N SER A 324 -5.38 -39.02 -8.03
CA SER A 324 -5.86 -40.15 -7.22
C SER A 324 -7.13 -40.77 -7.83
N ILE A 325 -8.04 -39.95 -8.35
CA ILE A 325 -9.25 -40.44 -9.05
C ILE A 325 -8.88 -41.18 -10.32
N ALA A 326 -7.93 -40.67 -11.11
CA ALA A 326 -7.47 -41.34 -12.32
C ALA A 326 -6.81 -42.70 -12.00
N GLN A 327 -6.08 -42.80 -10.89
CA GLN A 327 -5.52 -44.06 -10.40
C GLN A 327 -6.62 -45.05 -9.97
N LEU A 328 -7.63 -44.59 -9.22
CA LEU A 328 -8.80 -45.40 -8.87
C LEU A 328 -9.55 -45.87 -10.12
N ASP A 329 -9.69 -45.02 -11.14
CA ASP A 329 -10.30 -45.39 -12.43
C ASP A 329 -9.50 -46.48 -13.15
N ALA A 330 -8.17 -46.36 -13.20
CA ALA A 330 -7.32 -47.40 -13.77
C ALA A 330 -7.45 -48.74 -13.02
N GLN A 331 -7.51 -48.70 -11.68
CA GLN A 331 -7.70 -49.89 -10.84
C GLN A 331 -9.09 -50.52 -11.03
N ILE A 332 -10.15 -49.71 -11.11
CA ILE A 332 -11.52 -50.18 -11.41
C ILE A 332 -11.58 -50.84 -12.79
N GLN A 333 -10.95 -50.24 -13.81
CA GLN A 333 -10.90 -50.83 -15.17
C GLN A 333 -10.13 -52.15 -15.18
N ALA A 334 -8.99 -52.22 -14.48
CA ALA A 334 -8.22 -53.44 -14.35
C ALA A 334 -9.04 -54.56 -13.66
N LEU A 335 -9.76 -54.23 -12.58
CA LEU A 335 -10.61 -55.19 -11.86
C LEU A 335 -11.81 -55.65 -12.68
N LYS A 336 -12.44 -54.77 -13.47
CA LYS A 336 -13.52 -55.12 -14.40
C LYS A 336 -13.07 -56.03 -15.55
N GLY A 337 -11.79 -55.99 -15.93
CA GLY A 337 -11.23 -56.89 -16.95
C GLY A 337 -10.85 -58.28 -16.43
N ILE A 338 -10.89 -58.50 -15.11
CA ILE A 338 -10.68 -59.81 -14.47
C ILE A 338 -12.01 -60.57 -14.32
N GLN A 339 -13.13 -59.85 -14.25
CA GLN A 339 -14.48 -60.41 -14.42
C GLN A 339 -14.67 -60.92 -15.86
#